data_AF-A0A821JTA7-F1
#
_entry.id   AF-A0A821JTA7-F1
#
_cell.length_a   1.000
_cell.length_b   1.000
_cell.length_c   1.000
_cell.angle_alpha   90.00
_cell.angle_beta   90.00
_cell.angle_gamma   90.00
#
_symmetry.space_group_name_H-M   'P 1'
#
loop_
_entity.id
_entity.type
_entity.pdbx_description
1 polymer ?
#
loop_
_entity_poly.entity_id
_entity_poly.type
_entity_poly.pdbx_seq_one_letter_code
_entity_poly.pdbx_strand_id
1 'polypeptide(L)'
;RYEIVFLKLHPLGPNMSNKAISKYIGCEPKAVRYWLGRWQENEDLSNLPKTGRPRATSKKTDLKIVNIAKREQNITSSDISNVLKKDGVNIDPSTVRHRLRESGGTYGPPLKKPLLTDKHREQRLI
;
A
#
# COMPACT_ATOMS: atom_id res chain seq x y z
N ARG A 1 -2.17 -24.14 11.87
CA ARG A 1 -1.15 -23.14 12.29
C ARG A 1 -1.32 -22.77 13.77
N TYR A 2 -2.43 -22.15 14.16
CA TYR A 2 -2.76 -21.95 15.59
C TYR A 2 -2.81 -23.26 16.38
N GLU A 3 -3.25 -24.34 15.75
CA GLU A 3 -3.18 -25.70 16.30
C GLU A 3 -1.76 -26.13 16.74
N ILE A 4 -0.70 -25.72 16.02
CA ILE A 4 0.69 -26.02 16.40
C ILE A 4 1.04 -25.34 17.73
N VAL A 5 0.62 -24.07 17.87
CA VAL A 5 0.81 -23.30 19.10
C VAL A 5 0.00 -23.90 20.23
N PHE A 6 -1.26 -24.27 19.97
CA PHE A 6 -2.11 -24.92 20.95
C PHE A 6 -1.48 -26.22 21.49
N LEU A 7 -1.02 -27.08 20.58
CA LEU A 7 -0.42 -28.37 20.97
C LEU A 7 0.90 -28.23 21.72
N LYS A 8 1.62 -27.11 21.57
CA LYS A 8 2.96 -26.92 22.16
C LYS A 8 3.00 -26.02 23.38
N LEU A 9 2.33 -24.87 23.33
CA LEU A 9 2.53 -23.74 24.23
C LEU A 9 1.30 -23.39 25.06
N HIS A 10 0.11 -23.80 24.63
CA HIS A 10 -1.12 -23.41 25.30
C HIS A 10 -1.31 -24.17 26.64
N PRO A 11 -1.76 -23.52 27.73
CA PRO A 11 -1.92 -24.17 29.05
C PRO A 11 -2.89 -25.35 29.04
N LEU A 12 -3.96 -25.28 28.24
CA LEU A 12 -4.91 -26.38 28.05
C LEU A 12 -4.44 -27.41 26.99
N GLY A 13 -3.26 -27.20 26.43
CA GLY A 13 -2.68 -28.03 25.39
C GLY A 13 -1.85 -29.18 25.97
N PRO A 14 -1.68 -30.28 25.22
CA PRO A 14 -0.94 -31.47 25.66
C PRO A 14 0.59 -31.31 25.76
N ASN A 15 1.14 -30.10 25.53
CA ASN A 15 2.58 -29.78 25.47
C ASN A 15 3.42 -30.86 24.75
N MET A 16 3.05 -31.15 23.51
CA MET A 16 3.66 -32.21 22.72
C MET A 16 5.07 -31.86 22.24
N SER A 17 5.85 -32.87 21.86
CA SER A 17 7.13 -32.67 21.17
C SER A 17 6.90 -32.27 19.71
N ASN A 18 7.84 -31.54 19.10
CA ASN A 18 7.72 -31.10 17.70
C ASN A 18 7.53 -32.27 16.72
N LYS A 19 8.12 -33.44 17.03
CA LYS A 19 7.96 -34.67 16.23
C LYS A 19 6.54 -35.25 16.34
N ALA A 20 5.97 -35.23 17.55
CA ALA A 20 4.58 -35.67 17.77
C ALA A 20 3.58 -34.76 17.06
N ILE A 21 3.77 -33.43 17.16
CA ILE A 21 2.93 -32.43 16.47
C ILE A 21 2.99 -32.61 14.95
N SER A 22 4.19 -32.81 14.41
CA SER A 22 4.40 -33.06 12.98
C SER A 22 3.63 -34.29 12.50
N LYS A 23 3.69 -35.40 13.24
CA LYS A 23 2.96 -36.64 12.91
C LYS A 23 1.44 -36.45 13.05
N TYR A 24 0.99 -35.72 14.07
CA TYR A 24 -0.43 -35.46 14.33
C TYR A 24 -1.08 -34.60 13.24
N ILE A 25 -0.41 -33.52 12.84
CA ILE A 25 -0.92 -32.57 11.83
C ILE A 25 -0.66 -33.06 10.39
N GLY A 26 0.30 -33.97 10.19
CA GLY A 26 0.71 -34.40 8.85
C GLY A 26 1.55 -33.36 8.12
N CYS A 27 2.44 -32.67 8.83
CA CYS A 27 3.34 -31.66 8.26
C CYS A 27 4.81 -31.94 8.60
N GLU A 28 5.75 -31.33 7.88
CA GLU A 28 7.18 -31.51 8.16
C GLU A 28 7.57 -30.88 9.52
N PRO A 29 8.47 -31.51 10.33
CA PRO A 29 8.95 -30.93 11.59
C PRO A 29 9.57 -29.53 11.45
N LYS A 30 10.04 -29.18 10.24
CA LYS A 30 10.53 -27.83 9.92
C LYS A 30 9.41 -26.79 9.93
N ALA A 31 8.23 -27.13 9.41
CA ALA A 31 7.06 -26.25 9.43
C ALA A 31 6.59 -25.97 10.86
N VAL A 32 6.59 -27.00 11.73
CA VAL A 32 6.28 -26.84 13.17
C VAL A 32 7.21 -25.82 13.83
N ARG A 33 8.54 -25.98 13.65
CA ARG A 33 9.53 -25.04 14.18
C ARG A 33 9.36 -23.62 13.64
N TYR A 34 9.10 -23.50 12.34
CA TYR A 34 8.86 -22.20 11.70
C TYR A 34 7.68 -21.46 12.33
N TRP A 35 6.53 -22.13 12.49
CA TRP A 35 5.34 -21.51 13.07
C TRP A 35 5.49 -21.17 14.55
N LEU A 36 6.20 -22.00 15.32
CA LEU A 36 6.51 -21.68 16.72
C LEU A 36 7.44 -20.47 16.85
N GLY A 37 8.48 -20.36 16.00
CA GLY A 37 9.35 -19.19 15.97
C GLY A 37 8.58 -17.91 15.61
N ARG A 38 7.72 -17.98 14.58
CA ARG A 38 6.85 -16.86 14.20
C ARG A 38 5.91 -16.41 15.32
N TRP A 39 5.38 -17.37 16.10
CA TRP A 39 4.55 -17.09 17.27
C TRP A 39 5.35 -16.38 18.37
N GLN A 40 6.57 -16.83 18.65
CA GLN A 40 7.44 -16.18 19.65
C GLN A 40 7.83 -14.74 19.28
N GLU A 41 7.94 -14.44 17.98
CA GLU A 41 8.31 -13.10 17.51
C GLU A 41 7.15 -12.10 17.52
N ASN A 42 5.96 -12.51 17.05
CA ASN A 42 4.88 -11.57 16.74
C ASN A 42 3.54 -11.92 17.39
N GLU A 43 3.42 -13.07 18.08
CA GLU A 43 2.17 -13.60 18.65
C GLU A 43 0.99 -13.64 17.66
N ASP A 44 1.30 -13.66 16.36
CA ASP A 44 0.32 -13.65 15.29
C ASP A 44 0.75 -14.59 14.16
N LEU A 45 -0.16 -15.47 13.77
CA LEU A 45 0.00 -16.41 12.66
C LEU A 45 -0.90 -16.09 11.47
N SER A 46 -1.53 -14.91 11.48
CA SER A 46 -2.28 -14.38 10.35
C SER A 46 -1.37 -14.26 9.11
N ASN A 47 -1.99 -14.33 7.93
CA ASN A 47 -1.25 -14.12 6.70
C ASN A 47 -0.95 -12.63 6.54
N LEU A 48 0.34 -12.29 6.59
CA LEU A 48 0.78 -10.94 6.21
C LEU A 48 0.45 -10.67 4.73
N PRO A 49 0.09 -9.42 4.39
CA PRO A 49 -0.04 -9.03 3.00
C PRO A 49 1.31 -9.25 2.30
N LYS A 50 1.25 -9.78 1.08
CA LYS A 50 2.45 -9.96 0.27
C LYS A 50 3.06 -8.58 -0.04
N THR A 51 4.38 -8.46 0.08
CA THR A 51 5.13 -7.20 -0.16
C THR A 51 4.91 -6.62 -1.57
N GLY A 52 4.53 -7.45 -2.54
CA GLY A 52 4.33 -7.03 -3.93
C GLY A 52 5.62 -6.66 -4.64
N ARG A 53 5.51 -6.16 -5.88
CA ARG A 53 6.66 -5.68 -6.66
C ARG A 53 7.11 -4.31 -6.13
N PRO A 54 8.41 -4.07 -5.89
CA PRO A 54 8.88 -2.76 -5.50
C PRO A 54 8.55 -1.71 -6.57
N ARG A 55 8.29 -0.48 -6.13
CA ARG A 55 7.98 0.64 -7.02
C ARG A 55 9.22 1.05 -7.81
N ALA A 56 9.00 1.52 -9.04
CA ALA A 56 10.05 2.14 -9.87
C ALA A 56 10.41 3.56 -9.38
N THR A 57 9.52 4.21 -8.64
CA THR A 57 9.71 5.58 -8.13
C THR A 57 10.06 5.58 -6.64
N SER A 58 10.84 6.57 -6.23
CA SER A 58 11.16 6.83 -4.82
C SER A 58 10.16 7.84 -4.23
N LYS A 59 10.01 7.86 -2.90
CA LYS A 59 9.18 8.87 -2.20
C LYS A 59 9.59 10.31 -2.54
N LYS A 60 10.89 10.56 -2.71
CA LYS A 60 11.43 11.88 -3.08
C LYS A 60 10.99 12.28 -4.49
N THR A 61 11.00 11.33 -5.41
CA THR A 61 10.54 11.54 -6.78
C THR A 61 9.04 11.80 -6.83
N ASP A 62 8.25 11.04 -6.07
CA ASP A 62 6.80 11.21 -5.98
C ASP A 62 6.44 12.61 -5.42
N LEU A 63 7.13 13.06 -4.37
CA LEU A 63 6.99 14.42 -3.84
C LEU A 63 7.32 15.49 -4.88
N LYS A 64 8.36 15.26 -5.68
CA LYS A 64 8.75 16.20 -6.75
C LYS A 64 7.68 16.29 -7.83
N ILE A 65 7.08 15.17 -8.24
CA ILE A 65 5.94 15.13 -9.17
C ILE A 65 4.80 16.00 -8.65
N VAL A 66 4.40 15.80 -7.39
CA VAL A 66 3.29 16.54 -6.77
C VAL A 66 3.61 18.03 -6.65
N ASN A 67 4.84 18.38 -6.28
CA ASN A 67 5.26 19.78 -6.13
C ASN A 67 5.27 20.53 -7.45
N ILE A 68 5.70 19.88 -8.55
CA ILE A 68 5.65 20.49 -9.89
C ILE A 68 4.18 20.76 -10.27
N ALA A 69 3.29 19.78 -10.12
CA ALA A 69 1.87 19.93 -10.42
C ALA A 69 1.17 21.01 -9.56
N LYS A 70 1.60 21.20 -8.30
CA LYS A 70 1.06 22.26 -7.44
C LYS A 70 1.52 23.66 -7.84
N ARG A 71 2.73 23.79 -8.38
CA ARG A 71 3.26 25.08 -8.85
C ARG A 71 2.59 25.53 -10.14
N GLU A 72 2.34 24.60 -11.05
CA GLU A 72 1.73 24.87 -12.36
C GLU A 72 0.48 24.02 -12.55
N GLN A 73 -0.70 24.59 -12.31
CA GLN A 73 -1.96 23.83 -12.32
C GLN A 73 -2.33 23.23 -13.70
N ASN A 74 -1.80 23.77 -14.79
CA ASN A 74 -2.10 23.33 -16.15
C ASN A 74 -1.02 22.41 -16.76
N ILE A 75 -0.02 21.99 -15.97
CA ILE A 75 1.07 21.16 -16.49
C ILE A 75 0.60 19.73 -16.80
N THR A 76 1.00 19.18 -17.94
CA THR A 76 0.62 17.81 -18.30
C THR A 76 1.56 16.77 -17.69
N SER A 77 1.12 15.51 -17.63
CA SER A 77 1.98 14.40 -17.19
C SER A 77 3.22 14.23 -18.06
N SER A 78 3.12 14.54 -19.36
CA SER A 78 4.25 14.49 -20.29
C SER A 78 5.25 15.62 -20.03
N ASP A 79 4.76 16.82 -19.69
CA ASP A 79 5.63 17.95 -19.33
C ASP A 79 6.38 17.68 -18.03
N ILE A 80 5.70 17.18 -17.00
CA ILE A 80 6.34 16.77 -15.74
C ILE A 80 7.41 15.69 -16.01
N SER A 81 7.09 14.70 -16.85
CA SER A 81 8.04 13.67 -17.27
C SER A 81 9.28 14.26 -17.94
N ASN A 82 9.10 15.25 -18.82
CA ASN A 82 10.20 15.94 -19.49
C ASN A 82 11.05 16.77 -18.53
N VAL A 83 10.43 17.45 -17.56
CA VAL A 83 11.14 18.16 -16.49
C VAL A 83 12.00 17.21 -15.66
N LEU A 84 11.43 16.07 -15.24
CA LEU A 84 12.16 15.06 -14.48
C LEU A 84 13.29 14.42 -15.30
N LYS A 85 13.08 14.24 -16.61
CA LYS A 85 14.11 13.72 -17.51
C LYS A 85 15.31 14.66 -17.61
N LYS A 86 15.09 15.98 -17.61
CA LYS A 86 16.17 16.99 -17.54
C LYS A 86 16.97 16.88 -16.24
N ASP A 87 16.32 16.46 -15.15
CA ASP A 87 16.93 16.22 -13.85
C ASP A 87 17.54 14.81 -13.71
N GLY A 88 17.67 14.05 -14.82
CA GLY A 88 18.27 12.71 -14.84
C GLY A 88 17.33 11.57 -14.45
N VAL A 89 16.04 11.85 -14.27
CA VAL A 89 15.04 10.86 -13.86
C VAL A 89 14.12 10.53 -15.04
N ASN A 90 14.34 9.39 -15.68
CA ASN A 90 13.51 8.92 -16.80
C ASN A 90 12.32 8.10 -16.28
N ILE A 91 11.11 8.66 -16.38
CA ILE A 91 9.87 8.04 -15.92
C ILE A 91 8.84 8.14 -17.04
N ASP A 92 8.00 7.12 -17.21
CA ASP A 92 6.92 7.17 -18.19
C ASP A 92 5.80 8.14 -17.75
N PRO A 93 5.20 8.93 -18.66
CA PRO A 93 4.09 9.82 -18.33
C PRO A 93 2.89 9.13 -17.64
N SER A 94 2.64 7.85 -17.94
CA SER A 94 1.63 7.04 -17.23
C SER A 94 1.97 6.87 -15.76
N THR A 95 3.24 6.64 -15.42
CA THR A 95 3.71 6.52 -14.03
C THR A 95 3.53 7.84 -13.29
N VAL A 96 3.83 8.97 -13.93
CA VAL A 96 3.55 10.31 -13.36
C VAL A 96 2.07 10.46 -13.05
N ARG A 97 1.19 10.09 -13.99
CA ARG A 97 -0.27 10.15 -13.79
C ARG A 97 -0.75 9.27 -12.64
N HIS A 98 -0.23 8.06 -12.50
CA HIS A 98 -0.54 7.19 -11.37
C HIS A 98 -0.13 7.82 -10.03
N ARG A 99 1.06 8.41 -9.96
CA ARG A 99 1.53 9.11 -8.74
C ARG A 99 0.69 10.32 -8.38
N LEU A 100 0.27 11.10 -9.38
CA LEU A 100 -0.65 12.22 -9.16
C LEU A 100 -2.00 11.74 -8.62
N ARG A 101 -2.59 10.69 -9.21
CA ARG A 101 -3.86 10.12 -8.73
C ARG A 101 -3.78 9.58 -7.31
N GLU A 102 -2.72 8.83 -6.98
CA GLU A 102 -2.47 8.35 -5.62
C GLU A 102 -2.37 9.49 -4.60
N SER A 103 -1.92 10.67 -5.04
CA SER A 103 -1.79 11.87 -4.20
C SER A 103 -3.05 12.75 -4.19
N GLY A 104 -4.16 12.28 -4.77
CA GLY A 104 -5.44 13.02 -4.84
C GLY A 104 -5.56 13.99 -6.03
N GLY A 105 -4.60 13.98 -6.96
CA GLY A 105 -4.67 14.76 -8.19
C GLY A 105 -5.77 14.28 -9.14
N THR A 106 -6.54 15.21 -9.68
CA THR A 106 -7.60 14.94 -10.65
C THR A 106 -7.24 15.49 -12.02
N TYR A 107 -7.83 14.90 -13.07
CA TYR A 107 -7.73 15.41 -14.43
C TYR A 107 -8.96 16.24 -14.73
N GLY A 108 -8.78 17.49 -15.10
CA GLY A 108 -9.85 18.38 -15.51
C GLY A 108 -9.36 19.81 -15.69
N PRO A 109 -10.09 20.63 -16.45
CA PRO A 109 -9.82 22.05 -16.48
C PRO A 109 -10.00 22.65 -15.08
N PRO A 110 -9.25 23.70 -14.72
CA PRO A 110 -9.52 24.44 -13.50
C PRO A 110 -10.96 24.98 -13.52
N LEU A 111 -11.59 25.06 -12.35
CA LEU A 111 -12.93 25.64 -12.22
C LEU A 111 -12.90 27.11 -12.67
N LYS A 112 -13.59 27.41 -13.78
CA LYS A 112 -13.70 28.78 -14.31
C LYS A 112 -14.65 29.68 -13.51
N LYS A 113 -15.63 29.08 -12.83
CA LYS A 113 -16.62 29.77 -12.00
C LYS A 113 -16.70 29.06 -10.65
N PRO A 114 -16.89 29.79 -9.54
CA PRO A 114 -17.13 29.15 -8.25
C PRO A 114 -18.38 28.27 -8.33
N LEU A 115 -18.36 27.17 -7.57
CA LEU A 115 -19.54 26.34 -7.40
C LEU A 115 -20.65 27.18 -6.75
N LEU A 116 -21.90 26.94 -7.14
CA LEU A 116 -23.05 27.58 -6.50
C LEU A 116 -23.07 27.21 -5.02
N THR A 117 -23.16 28.21 -4.15
CA THR A 117 -23.44 28.02 -2.73
C THR A 117 -24.89 27.56 -2.56
N ASP A 118 -25.21 26.95 -1.41
CA ASP A 118 -26.57 26.48 -1.13
C ASP A 118 -27.60 27.62 -1.23
N LYS A 119 -27.24 28.81 -0.73
CA LYS A 119 -28.05 30.04 -0.90
C LYS A 119 -28.35 30.37 -2.37
N HIS A 120 -27.36 30.27 -3.26
CA HIS A 120 -27.58 30.51 -4.70
C HIS A 120 -28.48 29.45 -5.33
N ARG A 121 -28.48 28.22 -4.81
CA ARG A 121 -29.35 27.13 -5.28
C ARG A 121 -30.79 27.36 -4.87
N GLU A 122 -31.02 27.72 -3.60
CA GLU A 122 -32.33 28.06 -3.05
C GLU A 122 -32.98 29.22 -3.80
N GLN A 123 -32.22 30.29 -4.06
CA GLN A 123 -32.70 31.47 -4.81
C GLN A 123 -33.14 31.17 -6.26
N ARG A 124 -32.77 30.01 -6.81
CA ARG A 124 -33.19 29.58 -8.16
C ARG A 124 -34.38 28.63 -8.16
N LEU A 125 -34.78 28.12 -6.99
CA LEU A 125 -35.95 27.25 -6.82
C LEU A 125 -37.23 28.04 -6.53
N ILE A 126 -37.11 29.38 -6.40
CA ILE A 126 -38.20 30.35 -6.27
C ILE A 126 -38.57 30.84 -7.68
#